data_AF-A0A8T3R1V0-F1
#
_entry.id   AF-A0A8T3R1V0-F1
#
_cell.length_a   1.000
_cell.length_b   1.000
_cell.length_c   1.000
_cell.angle_alpha   90.00
_cell.angle_beta   90.00
_cell.angle_gamma   90.00
#
_symmetry.space_group_name_H-M   'P 1'
#
loop_
_entity.id
_entity.type
_entity.pdbx_description
1 polymer ?
#
loop_
_entity_poly.entity_id
_entity_poly.type
_entity_poly.pdbx_seq_one_letter_code
_entity_poly.pdbx_strand_id
1 'polypeptide(L)'
;NFERNLPLYLESLEATGRERADQRVLVGFQGDWQRHDSIADSPWVTEPRDAWSRWQAAGADGAIVLAHSTADVDALVDAVERW
;
A
#
# COMPACT_ATOMS: atom_id res chain seq x y z
N ASN A 1 2.58 -4.77 10.88
CA ASN A 1 1.36 -5.22 11.58
C ASN A 1 0.46 -6.02 10.62
N PHE A 2 0.24 -5.51 9.41
CA PHE A 2 -0.49 -6.18 8.33
C PHE A 2 -0.04 -7.64 8.05
N GLU A 3 1.21 -7.85 7.61
CA GLU A 3 1.74 -9.18 7.25
C GLU A 3 1.58 -10.21 8.38
N ARG A 4 1.79 -9.77 9.63
CA ARG A 4 1.65 -10.61 10.82
C ARG A 4 0.21 -11.06 11.07
N ASN A 5 -0.78 -10.24 10.71
CA ASN A 5 -2.19 -10.52 10.99
C ASN A 5 -2.89 -11.20 9.81
N LEU A 6 -2.23 -11.34 8.65
CA LEU A 6 -2.82 -11.98 7.47
C LEU A 6 -3.34 -13.39 7.77
N PRO A 7 -2.60 -14.29 8.47
CA PRO A 7 -3.12 -15.62 8.77
C PRO A 7 -4.40 -15.58 9.62
N LEU A 8 -4.40 -14.78 10.69
CA LEU A 8 -5.56 -14.62 11.58
C LEU A 8 -6.78 -14.04 10.84
N TYR A 9 -6.55 -13.11 9.92
CA TYR A 9 -7.59 -12.55 9.08
C TYR A 9 -8.23 -13.61 8.18
N LEU A 10 -7.43 -14.44 7.51
CA LEU A 10 -7.91 -15.52 6.65
C LEU A 10 -8.68 -16.58 7.44
N GLU A 11 -8.16 -17.00 8.60
CA GLU A 11 -8.86 -17.91 9.52
C GLU A 11 -10.21 -17.35 9.96
N SER A 12 -10.27 -16.05 10.25
CA SER A 12 -11.51 -15.37 10.66
C SER A 12 -12.53 -15.27 9.52
N LEU A 13 -12.08 -15.07 8.28
CA LEU A 13 -12.96 -15.09 7.11
C LEU A 13 -13.59 -16.47 6.93
N GLU A 14 -12.76 -17.53 6.97
CA GLU A 14 -13.22 -18.91 6.85
C GLU A 14 -14.23 -19.26 7.95
N ALA A 15 -13.91 -18.93 9.22
CA ALA A 15 -14.79 -19.18 10.36
C ALA A 15 -16.14 -18.44 10.28
N THR A 16 -16.20 -17.35 9.51
CA THR A 16 -17.43 -16.56 9.30
C THR A 16 -18.12 -16.84 7.97
N GLY A 17 -17.66 -17.83 7.21
CA GLY A 17 -18.21 -18.22 5.92
C GLY A 17 -18.05 -17.14 4.84
N ARG A 18 -17.00 -16.32 4.94
CA ARG A 18 -16.69 -15.25 3.98
C ARG A 18 -15.54 -15.66 3.09
N GLU A 19 -15.64 -15.35 1.80
CA GLU A 19 -14.55 -15.60 0.85
C GLU A 19 -13.57 -14.42 0.86
N ARG A 20 -12.27 -14.73 0.75
CA ARG A 20 -11.22 -13.71 0.58
C ARG A 20 -11.40 -12.89 -0.69
N ALA A 21 -11.92 -13.50 -1.76
CA ALA A 21 -12.15 -12.85 -3.04
C ALA A 21 -13.21 -11.73 -2.98
N ASP A 22 -14.13 -11.81 -2.02
CA ASP A 22 -15.16 -10.79 -1.78
C ASP A 22 -14.66 -9.62 -0.92
N GLN A 23 -13.42 -9.69 -0.43
CA GLN A 23 -12.84 -8.67 0.42
C GLN A 23 -11.88 -7.79 -0.37
N ARG A 24 -11.74 -6.53 0.05
CA ARG A 24 -10.73 -5.61 -0.45
C ARG A 24 -9.83 -5.14 0.69
N VAL A 25 -8.57 -5.50 0.61
CA VAL A 25 -7.54 -5.20 1.61
C VAL A 25 -6.64 -4.10 1.07
N LEU A 26 -6.72 -2.91 1.69
CA LEU A 26 -5.88 -1.77 1.33
C LEU A 26 -4.84 -1.52 2.43
N VAL A 27 -3.58 -1.32 2.04
CA VAL A 27 -2.50 -0.99 2.98
C VAL A 27 -2.16 0.50 2.87
N GLY A 28 -2.21 1.21 3.99
CA GLY A 28 -1.89 2.64 4.07
C GLY A 28 -0.42 2.89 4.43
N PHE A 29 0.23 3.73 3.62
CA PHE A 29 1.57 4.28 3.84
C PHE A 29 1.41 5.75 4.16
N GLN A 30 1.08 5.99 5.42
CA GLN A 30 1.13 7.32 6.01
C GLN A 30 2.47 7.32 6.74
N GLY A 31 3.38 8.22 6.36
CA GLY A 31 4.61 8.42 7.13
C GLY A 31 4.31 8.82 8.57
N ASP A 32 5.29 9.33 9.29
CA ASP A 32 4.96 10.04 10.53
C ASP A 32 4.02 11.20 10.17
N TRP A 33 2.74 11.09 10.53
CA TRP A 33 1.67 12.06 10.23
C TRP A 33 1.98 13.50 10.67
N GLN A 34 2.99 13.70 11.53
CA GLN A 34 3.46 14.99 12.03
C GLN A 34 4.62 15.52 11.18
N ARG A 35 5.33 14.64 10.47
CA ARG A 35 6.40 15.01 9.55
C ARG A 35 5.82 15.25 8.17
N HIS A 36 6.18 16.40 7.60
CA HIS A 36 5.81 16.80 6.25
C HIS A 36 6.94 16.38 5.29
N ASP A 37 7.50 15.20 5.52
CA ASP A 37 8.61 14.71 4.71
C ASP A 37 8.05 14.38 3.32
N SER A 38 8.69 14.91 2.27
CA SER A 38 8.29 14.63 0.90
C SER A 38 8.46 13.14 0.59
N ILE A 39 7.58 12.61 -0.26
CA ILE A 39 7.63 11.21 -0.70
C ILE A 39 8.54 10.99 -1.91
N ALA A 40 9.21 12.04 -2.42
CA ALA A 40 10.03 11.97 -3.63
C ALA A 40 11.11 10.88 -3.58
N ASP A 41 11.70 10.66 -2.40
CA ASP A 41 12.72 9.63 -2.18
C ASP A 41 12.13 8.27 -1.75
N SER A 42 10.81 8.16 -1.67
CA SER A 42 10.16 6.92 -1.25
C SER A 42 10.22 5.87 -2.36
N PRO A 43 10.22 4.57 -2.00
CA PRO A 43 10.13 3.48 -2.98
C PRO A 43 8.91 3.57 -3.90
N TRP A 44 7.85 4.25 -3.47
CA TRP A 44 6.66 4.47 -4.31
C TRP A 44 6.90 5.40 -5.49
N VAL A 45 7.96 6.23 -5.43
CA VAL A 45 8.36 7.14 -6.51
C VAL A 45 9.58 6.60 -7.27
N THR A 46 10.57 6.05 -6.56
CA THR A 46 11.84 5.61 -7.14
C THR A 46 11.74 4.21 -7.77
N GLU A 47 11.02 3.28 -7.14
CA GLU A 47 10.89 1.87 -7.54
C GLU A 47 9.44 1.36 -7.41
N PRO A 48 8.44 2.02 -8.05
CA PRO A 48 7.01 1.74 -7.85
C PRO A 48 6.63 0.27 -8.14
N ARG A 49 7.33 -0.31 -9.13
CA ARG A 49 7.49 -1.74 -9.46
C ARG A 49 7.51 -2.66 -8.25
N ASP A 50 8.66 -2.57 -7.60
CA ASP A 50 9.11 -3.46 -6.57
C ASP A 50 8.41 -3.14 -5.25
N ALA A 51 8.14 -1.85 -5.02
CA ALA A 51 7.29 -1.41 -3.93
C ALA A 51 5.92 -2.09 -3.99
N TRP A 52 5.22 -2.04 -5.13
CA TRP A 52 3.91 -2.70 -5.26
C TRP A 52 4.02 -4.22 -5.18
N SER A 53 4.96 -4.83 -5.90
CA SER A 53 5.16 -6.29 -5.94
C SER A 53 5.27 -6.90 -4.53
N ARG A 54 6.03 -6.25 -3.64
CA ARG A 54 6.15 -6.66 -2.25
C ARG A 54 4.81 -6.70 -1.52
N TRP A 55 4.01 -5.64 -1.63
CA TRP A 55 2.74 -5.53 -0.89
C TRP A 55 1.65 -6.42 -1.48
N GLN A 56 1.66 -6.61 -2.79
CA GLN A 56 0.81 -7.58 -3.44
C GLN A 56 1.13 -9.01 -2.98
N ALA A 57 2.41 -9.38 -2.91
CA ALA A 57 2.85 -10.68 -2.41
C ALA A 57 2.46 -10.88 -0.92
N ALA A 58 2.39 -9.80 -0.15
CA ALA A 58 1.89 -9.80 1.22
C ALA A 58 0.35 -9.87 1.33
N GLY A 59 -0.39 -9.92 0.23
CA GLY A 59 -1.85 -10.10 0.20
C GLY A 59 -2.67 -8.81 0.17
N ALA A 60 -2.05 -7.67 -0.15
CA ALA A 60 -2.76 -6.41 -0.38
C ALA A 60 -3.41 -6.38 -1.78
N ASP A 61 -4.60 -5.80 -1.86
CA ASP A 61 -5.32 -5.53 -3.12
C ASP A 61 -5.13 -4.09 -3.60
N GLY A 62 -4.45 -3.27 -2.81
CA GLY A 62 -4.08 -1.91 -3.16
C GLY A 62 -3.27 -1.23 -2.08
N ALA A 63 -2.61 -0.14 -2.46
CA ALA A 63 -1.86 0.73 -1.56
C ALA A 63 -2.49 2.13 -1.55
N ILE A 64 -2.49 2.76 -0.39
CA ILE A 64 -2.82 4.18 -0.21
C ILE A 64 -1.53 4.87 0.24
N VAL A 65 -0.98 5.75 -0.58
CA VAL A 65 0.22 6.52 -0.26
C VAL A 65 -0.18 7.94 0.09
N LEU A 66 0.28 8.43 1.24
CA LEU A 66 0.00 9.80 1.66
C LEU A 66 0.91 10.78 0.91
N ALA A 67 0.31 11.71 0.18
CA ALA A 67 0.99 12.86 -0.40
C ALA A 67 0.68 14.11 0.44
N HIS A 68 1.71 14.88 0.81
CA HIS A 68 1.56 16.07 1.65
C HIS A 68 1.49 17.35 0.82
N SER A 69 1.86 17.29 -0.44
CA SER A 69 1.90 18.41 -1.37
C SER A 69 1.45 18.00 -2.78
N THR A 70 1.19 18.98 -3.65
CA THR A 70 0.95 18.71 -5.07
C THR A 70 2.19 18.13 -5.75
N ALA A 71 3.39 18.54 -5.35
CA ALA A 71 4.64 18.00 -5.88
C ALA A 71 4.80 16.49 -5.58
N ASP A 72 4.33 16.05 -4.40
CA ASP A 72 4.29 14.62 -4.08
C ASP A 72 3.31 13.85 -4.99
N VAL A 73 2.17 14.46 -5.32
CA VAL A 73 1.20 13.87 -6.27
C VAL A 73 1.81 13.79 -7.67
N ASP A 74 2.44 14.87 -8.15
CA ASP A 74 3.09 14.90 -9.45
C ASP A 74 4.18 13.82 -9.53
N ALA A 75 4.99 13.67 -8.49
CA ALA A 75 6.02 12.63 -8.41
C ALA A 75 5.45 11.20 -8.50
N LEU A 76 4.28 10.94 -7.90
CA LEU A 76 3.59 9.66 -8.01
C LEU A 76 3.01 9.43 -9.42
N VAL A 77 2.45 10.46 -10.05
CA VAL A 77 1.93 10.37 -11.42
C VAL A 77 3.07 10.08 -12.40
N ASP A 78 4.17 10.83 -12.31
CA ASP A 78 5.37 10.61 -13.12
C ASP A 78 5.94 9.20 -12.91
N ALA A 79 5.90 8.68 -11.69
CA ALA A 79 6.35 7.32 -11.40
C ALA A 79 5.49 6.25 -12.11
N VAL A 80 4.18 6.48 -12.23
CA VAL A 80 3.25 5.61 -12.97
C VAL A 80 3.49 5.67 -14.48
N GLU A 81 3.86 6.81 -15.05
CA GLU A 81 4.16 6.90 -16.49
C GLU A 81 5.42 6.11 -16.89
N ARG A 82 6.32 5.84 -15.92
CA ARG A 82 7.49 4.97 -16.08
C ARG A 82 7.19 3.50 -15.78
N TRP A 83 5.92 3.15 -15.55
CA TRP A 83 5.42 1.79 -15.32
C TRP A 83 5.25 0.99 -16.63
#